data_AF-A0A6B2FKD9-F1
#
_entry.id   AF-A0A6B2FKD9-F1
#
_cell.length_a   1.000
_cell.length_b   1.000
_cell.length_c   1.000
_cell.angle_alpha   90.00
_cell.angle_beta   90.00
_cell.angle_gamma   90.00
#
_symmetry.space_group_name_H-M   'P 1'
#
loop_
_entity.id
_entity.type
_entity.pdbx_description
1 polymer ?
#
loop_
_entity_poly.entity_id
_entity_poly.type
_entity_poly.pdbx_seq_one_letter_code
_entity_poly.pdbx_strand_id
1 'polypeptide(L)'
;MAKAKYRFDEINTEDVEPDAENLSYALSAAVAVLASCIAGSSEQKKDEILRKFDIAVKKNEDEDCHTELAWLAQSTKLTLLGED
;
A
#
# COMPACT_ATOMS: atom_id res chain seq x y z
N MET A 1 17.20 -21.42 0.63
CA MET A 1 16.09 -20.47 0.80
C MET A 1 16.41 -19.56 1.98
N ALA A 2 16.54 -18.25 1.77
CA ALA A 2 16.78 -17.32 2.87
C ALA A 2 15.52 -17.28 3.75
N LYS A 3 15.65 -17.60 5.04
CA LYS A 3 14.56 -17.38 6.01
C LYS A 3 14.26 -15.88 6.04
N ALA A 4 12.98 -15.49 5.88
CA ALA A 4 12.55 -14.13 6.16
C ALA A 4 12.95 -13.80 7.62
N LYS A 5 13.70 -12.70 7.80
CA LYS A 5 14.24 -12.27 9.11
C LYS A 5 13.14 -11.82 10.08
N TYR A 6 11.94 -11.55 9.56
CA TYR A 6 10.76 -11.13 10.31
C TYR A 6 9.70 -12.23 10.29
N ARG A 7 9.20 -12.58 11.47
CA ARG A 7 8.06 -13.46 11.66
C ARG A 7 6.96 -12.67 12.35
N PHE A 8 5.82 -12.56 11.69
CA PHE A 8 4.67 -11.81 12.20
C PHE A 8 4.25 -12.28 13.60
N ASP A 9 4.29 -13.60 13.82
CA ASP A 9 3.89 -14.24 15.08
C ASP A 9 4.83 -13.97 16.27
N GLU A 10 6.00 -13.35 16.04
CA GLU A 10 6.99 -13.04 17.08
C GLU A 10 6.92 -11.56 17.54
N ILE A 11 5.99 -10.77 17.00
CA ILE A 11 5.80 -9.36 17.38
C ILE A 11 4.91 -9.26 18.61
N ASN A 12 5.47 -8.85 19.76
CA ASN A 12 4.68 -8.54 20.96
C ASN A 12 4.01 -7.16 20.82
N THR A 13 2.68 -7.13 20.83
CA THR A 13 1.88 -5.89 20.76
C THR A 13 1.12 -5.59 22.05
N GLU A 14 1.33 -6.37 23.13
CA GLU A 14 0.57 -6.26 24.39
C GLU A 14 0.72 -4.90 25.08
N ASP A 15 1.85 -4.22 24.90
CA ASP A 15 2.15 -2.92 25.51
C ASP A 15 1.93 -1.72 24.54
N VAL A 16 1.35 -1.96 23.37
CA VAL A 16 1.15 -0.93 22.34
C VAL A 16 -0.32 -0.50 22.31
N GLU A 17 -0.59 0.75 22.65
CA GLU A 17 -1.93 1.31 22.41
C GLU A 17 -2.17 1.42 20.88
N PRO A 18 -3.26 0.85 20.36
CA PRO A 18 -3.55 0.90 18.94
C PRO A 18 -3.96 2.32 18.53
N ASP A 19 -3.02 3.05 17.95
CA ASP A 19 -3.31 4.28 17.23
C ASP A 19 -3.71 3.94 15.79
N ALA A 20 -5.02 3.91 15.55
CA ALA A 20 -5.60 3.55 14.26
C ALA A 20 -5.14 4.46 13.13
N GLU A 21 -4.91 5.75 13.39
CA GLU A 21 -4.45 6.71 12.38
C GLU A 21 -3.00 6.41 11.97
N ASN A 22 -2.10 6.27 12.95
CA ASN A 22 -0.70 5.93 12.68
C ASN A 22 -0.54 4.57 12.01
N LEU A 23 -1.33 3.56 12.40
CA LEU A 23 -1.33 2.24 11.75
C LEU A 23 -1.82 2.31 10.30
N SER A 24 -2.82 3.14 10.02
CA SER A 24 -3.34 3.34 8.66
C SER A 24 -2.31 4.03 7.76
N TYR A 25 -1.60 5.06 8.25
CA TYR A 25 -0.51 5.68 7.51
C TYR A 25 0.65 4.71 7.25
N ALA A 26 1.04 3.92 8.26
CA ALA A 26 2.09 2.93 8.12
C ALA A 26 1.75 1.88 7.06
N LEU A 27 0.49 1.43 7.02
CA LEU A 27 0.02 0.48 6.01
C LEU A 27 0.05 1.09 4.61
N SER A 28 -0.44 2.32 4.44
CA SER A 28 -0.38 3.03 3.16
C SER A 28 1.04 3.21 2.64
N ALA A 29 1.97 3.60 3.52
CA ALA A 29 3.38 3.69 3.18
C ALA A 29 3.97 2.32 2.79
N ALA A 30 3.62 1.25 3.49
CA ALA A 30 4.09 -0.10 3.18
C ALA A 30 3.63 -0.56 1.79
N VAL A 31 2.37 -0.32 1.43
CA VAL A 31 1.82 -0.63 0.10
C VAL A 31 2.58 0.15 -0.99
N ALA A 32 2.81 1.44 -0.78
CA ALA A 32 3.52 2.28 -1.74
C ALA A 32 4.99 1.85 -1.92
N VAL A 33 5.69 1.50 -0.84
CA VAL A 33 7.05 0.96 -0.88
C VAL A 33 7.09 -0.38 -1.63
N LEU A 34 6.15 -1.29 -1.35
CA LEU A 34 6.06 -2.57 -2.04
C LEU A 34 5.83 -2.38 -3.55
N ALA A 35 4.93 -1.47 -3.92
CA ALA A 35 4.68 -1.13 -5.32
C ALA A 35 5.97 -0.61 -6.00
N SER A 36 6.72 0.28 -5.34
CA SER A 36 8.00 0.78 -5.82
C SER A 36 9.04 -0.34 -6.01
N CYS A 37 9.15 -1.27 -5.04
CA CYS A 37 10.02 -2.44 -5.17
C CYS A 37 9.63 -3.36 -6.34
N ILE A 38 8.33 -3.55 -6.60
CA ILE A 38 7.84 -4.38 -7.71
C ILE A 38 8.10 -3.72 -9.07
N ALA A 39 7.81 -2.42 -9.17
CA ALA A 39 7.97 -1.65 -10.39
C ALA A 39 9.45 -1.43 -10.75
N GLY A 40 10.28 -1.12 -9.76
CA GLY A 40 11.65 -0.67 -9.98
C GLY A 40 11.68 0.55 -10.91
N SER A 41 12.55 0.53 -11.91
CA SER A 41 12.66 1.57 -12.93
C SER A 41 11.76 1.35 -14.16
N SER A 42 10.85 0.38 -14.13
CA SER A 42 10.02 0.04 -15.29
C SER A 42 8.74 0.87 -15.32
N GLU A 43 8.66 1.84 -16.24
CA GLU A 43 7.45 2.63 -16.47
C GLU A 43 6.23 1.77 -16.79
N GLN A 44 6.39 0.73 -17.63
CA GLN A 44 5.32 -0.22 -17.93
C GLN A 44 4.74 -0.89 -16.67
N LYS A 45 5.58 -1.25 -15.70
CA LYS A 45 5.10 -1.84 -14.44
C LYS A 45 4.43 -0.81 -13.55
N LYS A 46 4.92 0.44 -13.52
CA LYS A 46 4.26 1.52 -12.79
C LYS A 46 2.84 1.71 -13.34
N ASP A 47 2.70 1.83 -14.66
CA ASP A 47 1.41 1.96 -15.33
C ASP A 47 0.48 0.77 -15.05
N GLU A 48 1.02 -0.47 -15.07
CA GLU A 48 0.23 -1.66 -14.77
C GLU A 48 -0.29 -1.68 -13.32
N ILE A 49 0.54 -1.27 -12.37
CA ILE A 49 0.16 -1.16 -10.95
C ILE A 49 -0.93 -0.11 -10.78
N LEU A 50 -0.73 1.09 -11.34
CA LEU A 50 -1.71 2.18 -11.24
C LEU A 50 -3.04 1.80 -11.88
N ARG A 51 -3.01 1.17 -13.05
CA ARG A 51 -4.22 0.66 -13.69
C ARG A 51 -4.96 -0.37 -12.83
N LYS A 52 -4.24 -1.24 -12.10
CA LYS A 52 -4.87 -2.21 -11.18
C LYS A 52 -5.52 -1.50 -9.99
N PHE A 53 -4.91 -0.44 -9.47
CA PHE A 53 -5.52 0.41 -8.45
C PHE A 53 -6.79 1.09 -8.97
N ASP A 54 -6.76 1.69 -10.17
CA ASP A 54 -7.95 2.31 -10.77
C ASP A 54 -9.10 1.30 -10.91
N ILE A 55 -8.80 0.09 -11.35
CA ILE A 55 -9.78 -1.01 -11.44
C ILE A 55 -10.33 -1.37 -10.06
N ALA A 56 -9.47 -1.45 -9.03
CA ALA A 56 -9.90 -1.77 -7.68
C ALA A 56 -10.81 -0.68 -7.11
N VAL A 57 -10.44 0.60 -7.25
CA VAL A 57 -11.26 1.74 -6.81
C VAL A 57 -12.61 1.73 -7.51
N LYS A 58 -12.64 1.57 -8.83
CA LYS A 58 -13.89 1.57 -9.61
C LYS A 58 -14.80 0.39 -9.27
N LYS A 59 -14.24 -0.79 -9.02
CA LYS A 59 -15.03 -2.00 -8.67
C LYS A 59 -15.66 -1.95 -7.28
N ASN A 60 -15.14 -1.10 -6.40
CA ASN A 60 -15.60 -0.97 -5.02
C ASN A 60 -16.24 0.42 -4.81
N GLU A 61 -16.86 1.02 -5.83
CA GLU A 61 -17.43 2.37 -5.71
C GLU A 61 -18.65 2.49 -4.78
N ASP A 62 -19.36 1.38 -4.59
CA ASP A 62 -20.52 1.29 -3.70
C ASP A 62 -20.20 0.62 -2.35
N GLU A 63 -18.92 0.33 -2.09
CA GLU A 63 -18.47 -0.34 -0.87
C GLU A 63 -17.93 0.66 0.15
N ASP A 64 -18.06 0.35 1.44
CA ASP A 64 -17.59 1.22 2.53
C ASP A 64 -16.07 1.50 2.46
N CYS A 65 -15.30 0.60 1.83
CA CYS A 65 -13.84 0.70 1.70
C CYS A 65 -13.36 1.55 0.51
N HIS A 66 -14.28 2.15 -0.27
CA HIS A 66 -13.96 2.90 -1.47
C HIS A 66 -12.92 4.00 -1.22
N THR A 67 -13.13 4.79 -0.17
CA THR A 67 -12.30 5.94 0.18
C THR A 67 -10.89 5.51 0.57
N GLU A 68 -10.75 4.45 1.35
CA GLU A 68 -9.47 3.89 1.77
C GLU A 68 -8.70 3.34 0.57
N LEU A 69 -9.37 2.67 -0.36
CA LEU A 69 -8.75 2.20 -1.60
C LEU A 69 -8.27 3.36 -2.49
N ALA A 70 -9.04 4.45 -2.57
CA ALA A 70 -8.65 5.64 -3.30
C ALA A 70 -7.42 6.33 -2.68
N TRP A 71 -7.34 6.39 -1.35
CA TRP A 71 -6.15 6.92 -0.66
C TRP A 71 -4.91 6.05 -0.90
N LEU A 72 -5.04 4.72 -0.80
CA LEU A 72 -3.94 3.81 -1.12
C LEU A 72 -3.44 3.98 -2.55
N ALA A 73 -4.36 4.13 -3.52
CA ALA A 73 -4.03 4.38 -4.91
C ALA A 73 -3.25 5.70 -5.09
N GLN A 74 -3.74 6.79 -4.47
CA GLN A 74 -3.11 8.11 -4.56
C GLN A 74 -1.71 8.12 -3.92
N SER A 75 -1.55 7.59 -2.71
CA SER A 75 -0.24 7.50 -2.04
C SER A 75 0.76 6.65 -2.84
N THR A 76 0.27 5.59 -3.48
CA THR A 76 1.11 4.75 -4.36
C THR A 76 1.51 5.51 -5.63
N LYS A 77 0.59 6.25 -6.25
CA LYS A 77 0.88 7.09 -7.43
C LYS A 77 1.98 8.11 -7.14
N LEU A 78 1.84 8.84 -6.03
CA LEU A 78 2.85 9.78 -5.54
C LEU A 78 4.22 9.13 -5.43
N THR A 79 4.28 7.94 -4.85
CA THR A 79 5.54 7.22 -4.63
C THR A 79 6.17 6.71 -5.93
N LEU A 80 5.37 6.30 -6.91
CA LEU A 80 5.87 5.74 -8.18
C LEU A 80 6.29 6.82 -9.18
N LEU A 81 5.56 7.93 -9.22
CA LEU A 81 5.73 8.98 -10.22
C LEU A 81 6.45 10.22 -9.68
N GLY A 82 6.39 10.47 -8.36
CA GLY A 82 6.90 11.70 -7.76
C GLY A 82 6.02 12.93 -8.06
N GLU A 83 4.77 12.73 -8.48
CA GLU A 83 3.85 13.79 -8.90
C GLU A 83 2.58 13.78 -8.03
N ASP A 84 2.25 14.95 -7.48
CA ASP A 84 0.94 15.30 -6.87
C ASP A 84 -0.15 15.44 -7.94
#